data_AF-A0A7S3HDN9-F1
#
_entry.id   AF-A0A7S3HDN9-F1
#
_cell.length_a   1.000
_cell.length_b   1.000
_cell.length_c   1.000
_cell.angle_alpha   90.00
_cell.angle_beta   90.00
_cell.angle_gamma   90.00
#
_symmetry.space_group_name_H-M   'P 1'
#
loop_
_entity.id
_entity.type
_entity.pdbx_description
1 polymer ?
#
loop_
_entity_poly.entity_id
_entity_poly.type
_entity_poly.pdbx_seq_one_letter_code
_entity_poly.pdbx_strand_id
1 'polypeptide(L)'
;MRARAEPIRMILYYGNIAYNDVTISFSEWPEHKAKLDICPFGQLPTLQLSSGEIIAQSGTILRFVAKLAGLYPSDPLEAARADMVHEMANDMNAINAILNFWPCLGDAFEQNRTNYFINFVKHASYAETLLGDKYYFGGSQPNYGDFSLYHVMNASVSVEPACLNAFPKLLRWMEAMYNMPRVRQYLEMRNNVGNLGMCGSLIQTLVPMTMKHVD
;
A
#
# COMPACT_ATOMS: atom_id res chain seq x y z
N MET A 1 -8.15 2.58 6.49
CA MET A 1 -6.84 2.01 6.86
C MET A 1 -5.96 1.92 5.63
N ARG A 2 -4.70 2.35 5.71
CA ARG A 2 -3.71 2.12 4.64
C ARG A 2 -2.90 0.88 5.00
N ALA A 3 -3.07 -0.22 4.28
CA ALA A 3 -2.42 -1.49 4.60
C ALA A 3 -2.20 -2.32 3.32
N ARG A 4 -2.26 -3.65 3.43
CA ARG A 4 -1.99 -4.59 2.34
C ARG A 4 -2.91 -4.46 1.11
N ALA A 5 -4.03 -3.76 1.22
CA ALA A 5 -4.93 -3.45 0.08
C ALA A 5 -4.51 -2.20 -0.70
N GLU A 6 -3.66 -1.35 -0.14
CA GLU A 6 -3.30 -0.07 -0.75
C GLU A 6 -2.60 -0.22 -2.12
N PRO A 7 -1.62 -1.13 -2.30
CA PRO A 7 -1.02 -1.34 -3.61
C PRO A 7 -2.02 -1.85 -4.65
N ILE A 8 -2.98 -2.68 -4.23
CA ILE A 8 -4.02 -3.24 -5.10
C ILE A 8 -4.90 -2.12 -5.65
N ARG A 9 -5.34 -1.20 -4.78
CA ARG A 9 -6.15 -0.03 -5.19
C ARG A 9 -5.39 0.86 -6.16
N MET A 10 -4.12 1.15 -5.90
CA MET A 10 -3.30 1.94 -6.82
C MET A 10 -3.20 1.30 -8.21
N ILE A 11 -3.04 -0.02 -8.29
CA ILE A 11 -2.99 -0.75 -9.56
C ILE A 11 -4.35 -0.74 -10.28
N LEU A 12 -5.46 -0.93 -9.56
CA LEU A 12 -6.81 -0.86 -10.15
C LEU A 12 -7.07 0.52 -10.76
N TYR A 13 -6.68 1.60 -10.08
CA TYR A 13 -6.77 2.95 -10.63
C TYR A 13 -5.85 3.17 -11.82
N TYR A 14 -4.59 2.74 -11.73
CA TYR A 14 -3.63 2.80 -12.83
C TYR A 14 -4.18 2.12 -14.09
N GLY A 15 -4.69 0.89 -13.95
CA GLY A 15 -5.23 0.10 -15.06
C GLY A 15 -6.63 0.49 -15.53
N ASN A 16 -7.25 1.52 -14.94
CA ASN A 16 -8.66 1.87 -15.19
C ASN A 16 -9.63 0.69 -14.98
N ILE A 17 -9.37 -0.16 -14.00
CA ILE A 17 -10.17 -1.35 -13.72
C ILE A 17 -11.25 -0.96 -12.72
N ALA A 18 -12.51 -1.05 -13.16
CA ALA A 18 -13.65 -0.78 -12.29
C ALA A 18 -13.74 -1.81 -11.17
N TYR A 19 -13.94 -1.34 -9.94
CA TYR A 19 -14.11 -2.19 -8.77
C TYR A 19 -14.96 -1.49 -7.72
N ASN A 20 -15.55 -2.27 -6.80
CA ASN A 20 -16.23 -1.76 -5.62
C ASN A 20 -15.33 -1.97 -4.39
N ASP A 21 -15.01 -0.89 -3.69
CA ASP A 21 -14.20 -0.94 -2.48
C ASP A 21 -15.09 -1.11 -1.24
N VAL A 22 -15.22 -2.36 -0.78
CA VAL A 22 -15.99 -2.67 0.43
C VAL A 22 -15.07 -2.59 1.64
N THR A 23 -15.26 -1.55 2.46
CA THR A 23 -14.55 -1.40 3.73
C THR A 23 -15.38 -2.00 4.86
N ILE A 24 -14.78 -2.92 5.62
CA ILE A 24 -15.39 -3.52 6.81
C ILE A 24 -14.94 -2.72 8.04
N SER A 25 -15.88 -2.27 8.85
CA SER A 25 -15.58 -1.56 10.09
C SER A 25 -14.97 -2.50 11.14
N PHE A 26 -14.27 -1.94 12.14
CA PHE A 26 -13.69 -2.75 13.21
C PHE A 26 -14.75 -3.51 14.02
N SER A 27 -15.94 -2.94 14.18
CA SER A 27 -17.08 -3.58 14.86
C SER A 27 -17.67 -4.76 14.07
N GLU A 28 -17.67 -4.69 12.74
CA GLU A 28 -18.19 -5.75 11.86
C GLU A 28 -17.15 -6.85 11.61
N TRP A 29 -15.87 -6.55 11.80
CA TRP A 29 -14.77 -7.47 11.48
C TRP A 29 -14.90 -8.87 12.11
N PRO A 30 -15.25 -9.03 13.40
CA PRO A 30 -15.40 -10.37 13.98
C PRO A 30 -16.39 -11.26 13.24
N GLU A 31 -17.50 -10.69 12.76
CA GLU A 31 -18.52 -11.42 12.00
C GLU A 31 -18.00 -11.79 10.60
N HIS A 32 -17.42 -10.83 9.88
CA HIS A 32 -16.89 -11.07 8.53
C HIS A 32 -15.71 -12.04 8.50
N LYS A 33 -14.86 -12.02 9.54
CA LYS A 33 -13.72 -12.91 9.68
C LYS A 33 -14.13 -14.39 9.67
N ALA A 34 -15.31 -14.72 10.20
CA ALA A 34 -15.82 -16.08 10.26
C ALA A 34 -16.49 -16.54 8.95
N LYS A 35 -16.83 -15.62 8.05
CA LYS A 35 -17.48 -15.89 6.76
C LYS A 35 -16.45 -16.38 5.73
N LEU A 36 -16.29 -17.70 5.58
CA LEU A 36 -15.27 -18.29 4.70
C LEU A 36 -15.52 -18.03 3.20
N ASP A 37 -16.75 -17.70 2.83
CA ASP A 37 -17.15 -17.23 1.50
C ASP A 37 -16.74 -15.78 1.20
N ILE A 38 -16.23 -15.04 2.20
CA ILE A 38 -15.65 -13.70 2.04
C ILE A 38 -14.17 -13.70 2.43
N CYS A 39 -13.83 -14.40 3.53
CA CYS A 39 -12.51 -14.50 4.13
C CYS A 39 -12.09 -15.97 4.26
N PRO A 40 -11.66 -16.65 3.18
CA PRO A 40 -11.31 -18.08 3.20
C PRO A 40 -10.25 -18.47 4.24
N PHE A 41 -9.39 -17.51 4.62
CA PHE A 41 -8.32 -17.68 5.60
C PHE A 41 -8.53 -16.83 6.87
N GLY A 42 -9.73 -16.29 7.09
CA GLY A 42 -10.02 -15.40 8.22
C GLY A 42 -9.18 -14.10 8.21
N GLN A 43 -8.82 -13.62 7.02
CA GLN A 43 -7.95 -12.47 6.78
C GLN A 43 -8.46 -11.64 5.62
N LEU A 44 -8.18 -10.34 5.66
CA LEU A 44 -8.33 -9.38 4.57
C LEU A 44 -6.93 -8.93 4.08
N PRO A 45 -6.80 -8.44 2.83
CA PRO A 45 -7.87 -8.26 1.84
C PRO A 45 -8.27 -9.55 1.11
N THR A 46 -9.48 -9.55 0.57
CA THR A 46 -9.98 -10.50 -0.43
C THR A 46 -10.55 -9.73 -1.63
N LEU A 47 -10.57 -10.39 -2.80
CA LEU A 47 -11.15 -9.88 -4.04
C LEU A 47 -12.23 -10.85 -4.50
N GLN A 48 -13.45 -10.36 -4.64
CA GLN A 48 -14.55 -11.12 -5.25
C GLN A 48 -14.68 -10.73 -6.72
N LEU A 49 -14.62 -11.74 -7.60
CA LEU A 49 -14.87 -11.56 -9.03
C LEU A 49 -16.37 -11.56 -9.32
N SER A 50 -16.76 -11.06 -10.49
CA SER A 50 -18.17 -11.09 -10.93
C SER A 50 -18.73 -12.51 -11.09
N SER A 51 -17.86 -13.52 -11.23
CA SER A 51 -18.24 -14.95 -11.20
C SER A 51 -18.64 -15.46 -9.82
N GLY A 52 -18.39 -14.67 -8.77
CA GLY A 52 -18.51 -15.09 -7.37
C GLY A 52 -17.23 -15.72 -6.81
N GLU A 53 -16.18 -15.93 -7.62
CA GLU A 53 -14.90 -16.47 -7.15
C GLU A 53 -14.19 -15.49 -6.21
N ILE A 54 -13.58 -16.04 -5.15
CA ILE A 54 -12.84 -15.27 -4.15
C ILE A 54 -11.35 -15.55 -4.27
N ILE A 55 -10.57 -14.48 -4.47
CA ILE A 55 -9.12 -14.51 -4.38
C ILE A 55 -8.72 -13.90 -3.03
N ALA A 56 -8.02 -14.68 -2.22
CA ALA A 56 -7.42 -14.22 -0.96
C ALA A 56 -5.91 -14.05 -1.11
N GLN A 57 -5.26 -13.55 -0.05
CA GLN A 57 -3.83 -13.19 0.01
C GLN A 57 -3.48 -11.96 -0.83
N SER A 58 -3.06 -10.90 -0.13
CA SER A 58 -2.74 -9.60 -0.75
C SER A 58 -1.77 -9.69 -1.93
N GLY A 59 -0.66 -10.44 -1.82
CA GLY A 59 0.29 -10.61 -2.93
C GLY A 59 -0.29 -11.35 -4.13
N THR A 60 -1.17 -12.33 -3.92
CA THR A 60 -1.87 -13.04 -4.99
C THR A 60 -2.83 -12.12 -5.72
N ILE A 61 -3.66 -11.38 -4.98
CA ILE A 61 -4.59 -10.40 -5.55
C ILE A 61 -3.81 -9.33 -6.31
N LEU A 62 -2.72 -8.83 -5.74
CA LEU A 62 -1.87 -7.81 -6.37
C LEU A 62 -1.32 -8.28 -7.71
N ARG A 63 -0.74 -9.48 -7.78
CA ARG A 63 -0.25 -10.07 -9.03
C ARG A 63 -1.38 -10.31 -10.04
N PHE A 64 -2.57 -10.70 -9.58
CA PHE A 64 -3.73 -10.87 -10.45
C PHE A 64 -4.15 -9.55 -11.09
N VAL A 65 -4.37 -8.48 -10.30
CA VAL A 65 -4.74 -7.16 -10.85
C VAL A 65 -3.61 -6.54 -11.66
N ALA A 66 -2.35 -6.81 -11.32
CA ALA A 66 -1.19 -6.38 -12.11
C ALA A 66 -1.19 -6.98 -13.51
N LYS A 67 -1.55 -8.27 -13.66
CA LYS A 67 -1.69 -8.90 -14.98
C LYS A 67 -2.80 -8.23 -15.80
N LEU A 68 -3.93 -7.92 -15.18
CA LEU A 68 -5.04 -7.21 -15.84
C LEU A 68 -4.65 -5.78 -16.26
N ALA A 69 -3.80 -5.12 -15.47
CA ALA A 69 -3.34 -3.76 -15.72
C ALA A 69 -2.07 -3.66 -16.60
N GLY A 70 -1.52 -4.78 -17.07
CA GLY A 70 -0.28 -4.80 -17.86
C GLY A 70 0.99 -4.46 -17.07
N LEU A 71 0.97 -4.62 -15.74
CA LEU A 71 2.08 -4.33 -14.81
C LEU A 71 2.86 -5.56 -14.36
N TYR A 72 2.43 -6.77 -14.74
CA TYR A 72 3.17 -8.01 -14.49
C TYR A 72 4.01 -8.34 -15.73
N PRO A 73 5.36 -8.38 -15.64
CA PRO A 73 6.20 -8.67 -16.79
C PRO A 73 5.95 -10.05 -17.39
N SER A 74 6.01 -10.17 -18.72
CA SER A 74 5.89 -11.46 -19.42
C SER A 74 7.21 -12.23 -19.48
N ASP A 75 8.34 -11.52 -19.47
CA ASP A 75 9.65 -12.15 -19.37
C ASP A 75 9.85 -12.75 -17.97
N PRO A 76 10.23 -14.03 -17.83
CA PRO A 76 10.37 -14.67 -16.53
C PRO A 76 11.39 -14.01 -15.60
N LEU A 77 12.49 -13.47 -16.15
CA LEU A 77 13.53 -12.82 -15.36
C LEU A 77 13.05 -11.46 -14.85
N GLU A 78 12.39 -10.68 -15.70
CA GLU A 78 11.77 -9.41 -15.28
C GLU A 78 10.64 -9.64 -14.26
N ALA A 79 9.85 -10.69 -14.42
CA ALA A 79 8.82 -11.07 -13.45
C ALA A 79 9.45 -11.43 -12.09
N ALA A 80 10.53 -12.22 -12.08
CA ALA A 80 11.26 -12.54 -10.86
C ALA A 80 11.86 -11.30 -10.18
N ARG A 81 12.34 -10.32 -10.96
CA ARG A 81 12.80 -9.03 -10.43
C ARG A 81 11.67 -8.22 -9.81
N ALA A 82 10.48 -8.21 -10.41
CA ALA A 82 9.30 -7.57 -9.84
C ALA A 82 8.85 -8.26 -8.54
N ASP A 83 8.84 -9.60 -8.51
CA ASP A 83 8.55 -10.39 -7.30
C ASP A 83 9.55 -10.07 -6.19
N MET A 84 10.84 -9.99 -6.50
CA MET A 84 11.88 -9.63 -5.52
C MET A 84 11.62 -8.26 -4.87
N VAL A 85 11.19 -7.25 -5.65
CA VAL A 85 10.85 -5.91 -5.11
C VAL A 85 9.59 -5.97 -4.26
N HIS A 86 8.59 -6.77 -4.66
CA HIS A 86 7.39 -7.00 -3.86
C HIS A 86 7.72 -7.66 -2.51
N GLU A 87 8.57 -8.68 -2.48
CA GLU A 87 8.95 -9.36 -1.24
C GLU A 87 9.77 -8.45 -0.32
N MET A 88 10.66 -7.60 -0.87
CA MET A 88 11.33 -6.56 -0.08
C MET A 88 10.33 -5.58 0.56
N ALA A 89 9.24 -5.23 -0.13
CA ALA A 89 8.18 -4.43 0.46
C ALA A 89 7.41 -5.20 1.56
N ASN A 90 7.24 -6.52 1.42
CA ASN A 90 6.62 -7.36 2.44
C ASN A 90 7.46 -7.45 3.73
N ASP A 91 8.79 -7.42 3.64
CA ASP A 91 9.68 -7.36 4.81
C ASP A 91 9.44 -6.08 5.63
N MET A 92 9.04 -4.99 4.97
CA MET A 92 8.73 -3.70 5.59
C MET A 92 7.28 -3.60 6.10
N ASN A 93 6.52 -4.70 6.15
CA ASN A 93 5.08 -4.66 6.44
C ASN A 93 4.69 -4.11 7.82
N ALA A 94 5.62 -4.08 8.78
CA ALA A 94 5.40 -3.57 10.13
C ALA A 94 4.97 -2.09 10.12
N ILE A 95 5.35 -1.34 9.08
CA ILE A 95 4.90 0.05 8.89
C ILE A 95 3.38 0.18 8.86
N ASN A 96 2.66 -0.85 8.40
CA ASN A 96 1.20 -0.81 8.37
C ASN A 96 0.62 -0.74 9.78
N ALA A 97 1.15 -1.54 10.72
CA ALA A 97 0.69 -1.48 12.10
C ALA A 97 1.09 -0.15 12.76
N ILE A 98 2.33 0.28 12.51
CA ILE A 98 2.85 1.56 13.01
C ILE A 98 1.94 2.70 12.55
N LEU A 99 1.73 2.83 11.25
CA LEU A 99 0.94 3.91 10.69
C LEU A 99 -0.51 3.93 11.21
N ASN A 100 -1.17 2.78 11.34
CA ASN A 100 -2.62 2.75 11.61
C ASN A 100 -2.98 2.67 13.11
N PHE A 101 -2.05 2.34 14.01
CA PHE A 101 -2.33 2.13 15.44
C PHE A 101 -1.52 3.05 16.38
N TRP A 102 -0.86 4.09 15.86
CA TRP A 102 -0.07 5.07 16.61
C TRP A 102 -0.88 6.23 17.24
N PRO A 103 -0.89 6.50 18.56
CA PRO A 103 -0.08 5.93 19.63
C PRO A 103 -0.88 5.01 20.58
N CYS A 104 -1.97 4.37 20.11
CA CYS A 104 -2.88 3.53 20.93
C CYS A 104 -2.22 2.41 21.77
N LEU A 105 -0.93 2.13 21.63
CA LEU A 105 -0.25 0.96 22.22
C LEU A 105 0.94 1.29 23.14
N GLY A 106 1.18 2.56 23.49
CA GLY A 106 2.19 2.97 24.48
C GLY A 106 3.64 2.59 24.13
N ASP A 107 4.48 2.34 25.14
CA ASP A 107 5.94 2.14 24.98
C ASP A 107 6.33 1.02 24.01
N ALA A 108 5.54 -0.06 23.95
CA ALA A 108 5.77 -1.17 23.01
C ALA A 108 5.68 -0.72 21.55
N PHE A 109 4.84 0.28 21.27
CA PHE A 109 4.79 0.88 19.95
C PHE A 109 6.10 1.60 19.63
N GLU A 110 6.56 2.48 20.51
CA GLU A 110 7.76 3.30 20.27
C GLU A 110 8.99 2.45 20.00
N GLN A 111 9.11 1.33 20.72
CA GLN A 111 10.15 0.34 20.47
C GLN A 111 10.03 -0.27 19.07
N ASN A 112 8.83 -0.67 18.65
CA ASN A 112 8.60 -1.21 17.31
C ASN A 112 8.85 -0.19 16.20
N ARG A 113 8.44 1.07 16.40
CA ARG A 113 8.73 2.19 15.49
C ARG A 113 10.23 2.39 15.35
N THR A 114 10.95 2.43 16.47
CA THR A 114 12.41 2.60 16.49
C THR A 114 13.10 1.46 15.76
N ASN A 115 12.76 0.21 16.09
CA ASN A 115 13.31 -0.98 15.43
C ASN A 115 13.01 -1.01 13.92
N TYR A 116 11.80 -0.58 13.53
CA TYR A 116 11.44 -0.47 12.13
C TYR A 116 12.36 0.52 11.41
N PHE A 117 12.56 1.73 11.94
CA PHE A 117 13.37 2.74 11.25
C PHE A 117 14.88 2.45 11.27
N ILE A 118 15.39 1.73 12.26
CA ILE A 118 16.76 1.19 12.23
C ILE A 118 16.93 0.26 11.01
N ASN A 119 16.00 -0.67 10.80
CA ASN A 119 16.06 -1.59 9.67
C ASN A 119 15.68 -0.93 8.34
N PHE A 120 14.82 0.10 8.37
CA PHE A 120 14.38 0.85 7.20
C PHE A 120 15.57 1.41 6.43
N VAL A 121 16.56 2.00 7.12
CA VAL A 121 17.77 2.56 6.47
C VAL A 121 18.49 1.51 5.62
N LYS A 122 18.57 0.27 6.11
CA LYS A 122 19.17 -0.86 5.39
C LYS A 122 18.34 -1.23 4.15
N HIS A 123 17.02 -1.36 4.29
CA HIS A 123 16.13 -1.65 3.16
C HIS A 123 16.15 -0.52 2.10
N ALA A 124 16.12 0.74 2.53
CA ALA A 124 16.23 1.90 1.65
C ALA A 124 17.57 1.93 0.91
N SER A 125 18.68 1.60 1.58
CA SER A 125 20.00 1.48 0.92
C SER A 125 20.02 0.39 -0.16
N TYR A 126 19.41 -0.77 0.10
CA TYR A 126 19.29 -1.83 -0.91
C TYR A 126 18.40 -1.42 -2.07
N ALA A 127 17.26 -0.79 -1.78
CA ALA A 127 16.34 -0.30 -2.81
C ALA A 127 16.98 0.80 -3.68
N GLU A 128 17.69 1.77 -3.08
CA GLU A 128 18.45 2.82 -3.78
C GLU A 128 19.49 2.20 -4.74
N THR A 129 20.22 1.19 -4.27
CA THR A 129 21.23 0.48 -5.06
C THR A 129 20.58 -0.30 -6.22
N LEU A 130 19.50 -1.04 -5.94
CA LEU A 130 18.79 -1.86 -6.93
C LEU A 130 18.07 -1.01 -7.99
N LEU A 131 17.56 0.16 -7.59
CA LEU A 131 16.97 1.13 -8.51
C LEU A 131 18.02 1.65 -9.48
N GLY A 132 19.24 1.91 -9.00
CA GLY A 132 20.34 2.36 -9.85
C GLY A 132 19.97 3.65 -10.56
N ASP A 133 20.13 3.70 -11.87
CA ASP A 133 19.74 4.86 -12.69
C ASP A 133 18.41 4.65 -13.45
N LYS A 134 17.70 3.55 -13.15
CA LYS A 134 16.40 3.26 -13.76
C LYS A 134 15.34 4.24 -13.27
N TYR A 135 14.37 4.53 -14.15
CA TYR A 135 13.26 5.41 -13.82
C TYR A 135 12.27 4.76 -12.84
N TYR A 136 12.00 3.46 -13.03
CA TYR A 136 11.26 2.59 -12.13
C TYR A 136 12.06 1.31 -11.85
N PHE A 137 11.64 0.51 -10.87
CA PHE A 137 12.21 -0.82 -10.70
C PHE A 137 11.99 -1.70 -11.93
N GLY A 138 10.88 -1.49 -12.66
CA GLY A 138 10.62 -2.05 -13.99
C GLY A 138 11.37 -1.42 -15.17
N GLY A 139 12.34 -0.52 -14.93
CA GLY A 139 13.12 0.11 -15.98
C GLY A 139 12.55 1.46 -16.41
N SER A 140 12.02 1.53 -17.64
CA SER A 140 11.39 2.75 -18.18
C SER A 140 9.90 2.88 -17.80
N GLN A 141 9.25 1.77 -17.44
CA GLN A 141 7.87 1.70 -17.00
C GLN A 141 7.78 1.00 -15.63
N PRO A 142 6.76 1.29 -14.82
CA PRO A 142 6.60 0.61 -13.54
C PRO A 142 6.15 -0.84 -13.72
N ASN A 143 6.45 -1.68 -12.74
CA ASN A 143 5.81 -2.98 -12.53
C ASN A 143 5.09 -3.00 -11.17
N TYR A 144 4.36 -4.06 -10.83
CA TYR A 144 3.62 -4.14 -9.55
C TYR A 144 4.51 -4.12 -8.29
N GLY A 145 5.78 -4.48 -8.42
CA GLY A 145 6.78 -4.34 -7.35
C GLY A 145 6.96 -2.87 -6.96
N ASP A 146 6.98 -1.96 -7.94
CA ASP A 146 7.03 -0.51 -7.69
C ASP A 146 5.86 -0.06 -6.80
N PHE A 147 4.63 -0.50 -7.08
CA PHE A 147 3.45 -0.14 -6.29
C PHE A 147 3.49 -0.68 -4.86
N SER A 148 4.04 -1.88 -4.68
CA SER A 148 4.23 -2.49 -3.36
C SER A 148 5.20 -1.68 -2.52
N LEU A 149 6.37 -1.37 -3.10
CA LEU A 149 7.41 -0.62 -2.42
C LEU A 149 6.97 0.83 -2.16
N TYR A 150 6.25 1.43 -3.10
CA TYR A 150 5.80 2.81 -2.98
C TYR A 150 4.83 2.97 -1.80
N HIS A 151 3.91 2.00 -1.62
CA HIS A 151 3.02 2.01 -0.45
C HIS A 151 3.79 2.03 0.86
N VAL A 152 4.73 1.10 1.05
CA VAL A 152 5.45 1.01 2.32
C VAL A 152 6.34 2.23 2.55
N MET A 153 7.04 2.74 1.52
CA MET A 153 7.85 3.95 1.64
C MET A 153 7.01 5.21 1.87
N ASN A 154 5.84 5.34 1.22
CA ASN A 154 4.91 6.45 1.45
C ASN A 154 4.34 6.41 2.87
N ALA A 155 4.07 5.21 3.39
CA ALA A 155 3.68 5.02 4.78
C ALA A 155 4.81 5.40 5.75
N SER A 156 6.06 5.03 5.45
CA SER A 156 7.24 5.41 6.24
C SER A 156 7.43 6.93 6.29
N VAL A 157 7.34 7.61 5.15
CA VAL A 157 7.41 9.08 5.07
C VAL A 157 6.27 9.75 5.85
N SER A 158 5.08 9.13 5.90
CA SER A 158 3.98 9.64 6.71
C SER A 158 4.27 9.59 8.22
N VAL A 159 5.11 8.66 8.66
CA VAL A 159 5.47 8.47 10.08
C VAL A 159 6.77 9.20 10.45
N GLU A 160 7.74 9.25 9.53
CA GLU A 160 9.02 9.93 9.69
C GLU A 160 9.35 10.67 8.38
N PRO A 161 8.98 11.95 8.23
CA PRO A 161 9.09 12.67 6.96
C PRO A 161 10.51 12.72 6.37
N ALA A 162 11.53 12.70 7.22
CA ALA A 162 12.93 12.79 6.79
C ALA A 162 13.56 11.43 6.44
N CYS A 163 12.85 10.30 6.59
CA CYS A 163 13.46 8.97 6.50
C CYS A 163 14.11 8.63 5.15
N LEU A 164 13.72 9.34 4.08
CA LEU A 164 14.28 9.15 2.73
C LEU A 164 15.27 10.23 2.27
N ASN A 165 15.58 11.25 3.10
CA ASN A 165 16.40 12.39 2.68
C ASN A 165 17.82 12.03 2.20
N ALA A 166 18.36 10.91 2.67
CA ALA A 166 19.68 10.41 2.27
C ALA A 166 19.66 9.60 0.95
N PHE A 167 18.50 9.39 0.33
CA PHE A 167 18.28 8.47 -0.79
C PHE A 167 17.68 9.21 -2.00
N PRO A 168 18.47 10.00 -2.74
CA PRO A 168 17.96 10.88 -3.79
C PRO A 168 17.32 10.12 -4.96
N LYS A 169 17.78 8.91 -5.29
CA LYS A 169 17.18 8.13 -6.40
C LYS A 169 15.80 7.63 -6.01
N LEU A 170 15.63 7.18 -4.76
CA LEU A 170 14.33 6.83 -4.21
C LEU A 170 13.40 8.04 -4.11
N LEU A 171 13.87 9.22 -3.69
CA LEU A 171 13.04 10.43 -3.68
C LEU A 171 12.49 10.78 -5.07
N ARG A 172 13.35 10.74 -6.10
CA ARG A 172 12.95 10.95 -7.49
C ARG A 172 11.98 9.88 -7.98
N TRP A 173 12.16 8.62 -7.57
CA TRP A 173 11.21 7.54 -7.89
C TRP A 173 9.87 7.69 -7.15
N MET A 174 9.87 8.13 -5.89
CA MET A 174 8.66 8.45 -5.13
C MET A 174 7.85 9.54 -5.84
N GLU A 175 8.52 10.58 -6.32
CA GLU A 175 7.88 11.64 -7.10
C GLU A 175 7.33 11.13 -8.44
N ALA A 176 8.06 10.26 -9.15
CA ALA A 176 7.59 9.64 -10.39
C ALA A 176 6.32 8.79 -10.16
N MET A 177 6.31 7.97 -9.10
CA MET A 177 5.15 7.18 -8.71
C MET A 177 3.94 8.04 -8.35
N TYR A 178 4.16 9.11 -7.57
CA TYR A 178 3.09 10.04 -7.18
C TYR A 178 2.49 10.77 -8.39
N ASN A 179 3.31 11.16 -9.37
CA ASN A 179 2.87 11.97 -10.52
C ASN A 179 2.22 11.17 -11.66
N MET A 180 2.10 9.85 -11.55
CA MET A 180 1.30 9.08 -12.52
C MET A 180 -0.17 9.53 -12.45
N PRO A 181 -0.80 10.00 -13.54
CA PRO A 181 -2.08 10.73 -13.46
C PRO A 181 -3.19 10.01 -12.66
N ARG A 182 -3.41 8.73 -12.93
CA ARG A 182 -4.45 7.92 -12.27
C ARG A 182 -4.09 7.51 -10.85
N VAL A 183 -2.80 7.30 -10.58
CA VAL A 183 -2.31 7.01 -9.23
C VAL A 183 -2.43 8.27 -8.38
N ARG A 184 -2.01 9.42 -8.90
CA ARG A 184 -2.16 10.73 -8.26
C ARG A 184 -3.61 11.00 -7.90
N GLN A 185 -4.53 10.82 -8.86
CA GLN A 185 -5.97 10.95 -8.64
C GLN A 185 -6.42 10.09 -7.46
N TYR A 186 -6.02 8.80 -7.44
CA TYR A 186 -6.32 7.92 -6.32
C TYR A 186 -5.73 8.42 -4.99
N LEU A 187 -4.47 8.84 -4.98
CA LEU A 187 -3.77 9.27 -3.77
C LEU A 187 -4.32 10.59 -3.20
N GLU A 188 -4.86 11.46 -4.05
CA GLU A 188 -5.48 12.73 -3.66
C GLU A 188 -6.93 12.54 -3.18
N MET A 189 -7.68 11.61 -3.78
CA MET A 189 -9.07 11.35 -3.38
C MET A 189 -9.19 10.36 -2.21
N ARG A 190 -8.20 9.48 -2.00
CA ARG A 190 -8.27 8.47 -0.94
C ARG A 190 -8.41 9.19 0.39
N ASN A 191 -9.18 8.60 1.31
CA ASN A 191 -9.37 9.20 2.62
C ASN A 191 -8.03 9.54 3.25
N ASN A 192 -7.81 10.84 3.45
CA ASN A 192 -6.73 11.31 4.27
C ASN A 192 -6.88 10.66 5.62
N VAL A 193 -5.77 10.13 6.08
CA VAL A 193 -5.69 9.42 7.34
C VAL A 193 -5.64 10.45 8.48
N GLY A 194 -6.76 11.17 8.63
CA GLY A 194 -6.96 12.18 9.65
C GLY A 194 -6.98 11.53 11.02
N ASN A 195 -6.09 12.00 11.90
CA ASN A 195 -5.87 11.50 13.26
C ASN A 195 -5.62 9.99 13.35
N LEU A 196 -4.86 9.43 12.39
CA LEU A 196 -4.54 8.00 12.41
C LEU A 196 -3.80 7.59 13.68
N GLY A 197 -4.36 6.57 14.31
CA GLY A 197 -3.85 5.87 15.48
C GLY A 197 -3.98 6.64 16.80
N MET A 198 -4.47 7.88 16.81
CA MET A 198 -4.80 8.59 18.05
C MET A 198 -5.70 7.72 18.93
N CYS A 199 -5.51 7.77 20.24
CA CYS A 199 -6.42 7.07 21.18
C CYS A 199 -7.86 7.55 20.92
N GLY A 200 -8.72 6.65 20.45
CA GLY A 200 -10.09 6.98 20.01
C GLY A 200 -10.29 7.16 18.49
N SER A 201 -9.29 6.89 17.64
CA SER A 201 -9.48 6.91 16.19
C SER A 201 -10.34 5.71 15.75
N LEU A 202 -11.64 5.94 15.66
CA LEU A 202 -12.57 5.03 15.00
C LEU A 202 -12.32 5.14 13.50
N ILE A 203 -11.93 4.03 12.85
CA ILE A 203 -12.28 3.86 11.44
C ILE A 203 -13.81 3.80 11.41
N GLN A 204 -14.44 4.96 11.33
CA GLN A 204 -15.86 5.17 11.07
C GLN A 204 -15.96 6.07 9.84
N THR A 205 -16.35 5.49 8.71
CA THR A 205 -16.90 6.23 7.58
C THR A 205 -18.36 6.57 7.90
N LEU A 206 -18.68 7.83 8.25
CA LEU A 206 -20.04 8.41 8.17
C LEU A 206 -19.99 9.97 8.07
N VAL A 207 -20.13 10.51 6.83
CA VAL A 207 -20.86 11.75 6.39
C VAL A 207 -20.43 13.15 6.93
N PRO A 208 -20.58 14.29 6.18
CA PRO A 208 -20.40 14.60 4.75
C PRO A 208 -19.27 15.65 4.53
N MET A 209 -18.58 15.63 3.39
CA MET A 209 -17.89 16.85 2.94
C MET A 209 -18.94 17.83 2.41
N THR A 210 -19.30 18.81 3.23
CA THR A 210 -19.86 20.07 2.72
C THR A 210 -18.77 20.77 1.93
N MET A 211 -18.80 20.59 0.60
CA MET A 211 -18.16 21.55 -0.28
C MET A 211 -18.93 22.86 -0.14
N LYS A 212 -18.39 23.80 0.66
CA LYS A 212 -18.68 25.21 0.43
C LYS A 212 -17.99 25.58 -0.88
N HIS A 213 -18.78 25.58 -1.95
CA HIS A 213 -18.60 26.55 -3.01
C HIS A 213 -18.96 27.95 -2.48
N VAL A 214 -18.66 28.96 -3.31
CA VAL A 214 -19.01 30.40 -3.21
C VAL A 214 -17.86 31.20 -2.57
N ASP A 215 -17.13 32.07 -3.26
CA ASP A 215 -17.17 32.59 -4.65
C ASP A 215 -15.74 32.90 -5.14
#